data_AF-A0A0Q6FJJ8-F1
#
_entry.id   AF-A0A0Q6FJJ8-F1
#
_cell.length_a   1.000
_cell.length_b   1.000
_cell.length_c   1.000
_cell.angle_alpha   90.00
_cell.angle_beta   90.00
_cell.angle_gamma   90.00
#
_symmetry.space_group_name_H-M   'P 1'
#
loop_
_entity.id
_entity.type
_entity.pdbx_description
1 polymer ?
#
loop_
_entity_poly.entity_id
_entity_poly.type
_entity_poly.pdbx_seq_one_letter_code
_entity_poly.pdbx_strand_id
1 'polypeptide(L)'
;MLPEALQLRKEDGELDDVLDRETAEKRVREVVEGFNHRVVAARRQLQGGPPVVTPTRDPDVEVRRWAERRDARALANAEALRRDAAGTRAGSERRRRLWWRR
;
A
#
# COMPACT_ATOMS: atom_id res chain seq x y z
N MET A 1 3.73 7.92 26.28
CA MET A 1 2.87 8.46 25.19
C MET A 1 3.69 9.49 24.42
N LEU A 2 3.73 9.41 23.10
CA LEU A 2 4.36 10.46 22.28
C LEU A 2 3.48 11.71 22.27
N PRO A 3 4.04 12.92 22.11
CA PRO A 3 3.27 14.09 21.76
C PRO A 3 2.48 13.87 20.45
N GLU A 4 1.25 14.39 20.40
CA GLU A 4 0.32 14.20 19.27
C GLU A 4 0.96 14.55 17.91
N ALA A 5 1.74 15.64 17.85
CA ALA A 5 2.42 16.07 16.64
C ALA A 5 3.42 15.04 16.10
N LEU A 6 4.16 14.36 16.99
CA LEU A 6 5.10 13.31 16.60
C LEU A 6 4.38 12.04 16.17
N GLN A 7 3.26 11.72 16.82
CA GLN A 7 2.42 10.60 16.43
C GLN A 7 1.83 10.79 15.03
N LEU A 8 1.24 11.96 14.74
CA LEU A 8 0.69 12.25 13.41
C LEU A 8 1.75 12.21 12.31
N ARG A 9 2.97 12.67 12.59
CA ARG A 9 4.08 12.58 11.63
C ARG A 9 4.48 11.13 11.34
N LYS A 10 4.50 10.28 12.37
CA LYS A 10 4.75 8.85 12.21
C LYS A 10 3.66 8.21 11.33
N GLU A 11 2.40 8.48 11.67
CA GLU A 11 1.26 7.92 10.94
C GLU A 11 1.21 8.40 9.48
N ASP A 12 1.56 9.66 9.20
CA ASP A 12 1.69 10.15 7.82
C ASP A 12 2.75 9.34 7.04
N GLY A 13 3.89 9.04 7.66
CA GLY A 13 4.93 8.21 7.04
C GLY A 13 4.52 6.75 6.81
N GLU A 14 3.57 6.24 7.60
CA GLU A 14 3.05 4.86 7.51
C GLU A 14 1.76 4.75 6.70
N LEU A 15 1.17 5.88 6.28
CA LEU A 15 -0.19 5.90 5.71
C LEU A 15 -0.28 5.06 4.43
N ASP A 16 0.70 5.12 3.55
CA ASP A 16 0.71 4.33 2.31
C ASP A 16 0.64 2.82 2.60
N ASP A 17 1.39 2.34 3.60
CA ASP A 17 1.39 0.94 4.02
C ASP A 17 0.05 0.52 4.63
N VAL A 18 -0.62 1.43 5.32
CA VAL A 18 -1.97 1.20 5.85
C VAL A 18 -2.96 1.09 4.71
N LEU A 19 -2.94 2.02 3.75
CA LEU A 19 -3.84 2.01 2.59
C LEU A 19 -3.63 0.77 1.72
N ASP A 20 -2.39 0.30 1.61
CA ASP A 20 -2.06 -0.88 0.79
C ASP A 20 -2.63 -2.20 1.33
N ARG A 21 -3.11 -2.22 2.58
CA ARG A 21 -3.84 -3.36 3.20
C ARG A 21 -5.33 -3.34 2.90
N GLU A 22 -5.87 -2.20 2.50
CA GLU A 22 -7.30 -2.06 2.20
C GLU A 22 -7.64 -2.65 0.84
N THR A 23 -8.84 -3.23 0.76
CA THR A 23 -9.33 -3.92 -0.45
C THR A 23 -10.39 -3.15 -1.21
N ALA A 24 -10.90 -2.05 -0.65
CA ALA A 24 -11.97 -1.25 -1.22
C ALA A 24 -11.66 0.25 -1.16
N GLU A 25 -11.97 0.97 -2.24
CA GLU A 25 -11.78 2.41 -2.34
C GLU A 25 -12.45 3.18 -1.18
N LYS A 26 -13.68 2.79 -0.83
CA LYS A 26 -14.42 3.42 0.28
C LYS A 26 -13.61 3.39 1.59
N ARG A 27 -12.93 2.28 1.88
CA ARG A 27 -12.11 2.14 3.09
C ARG A 27 -10.87 3.01 3.03
N VAL A 28 -10.22 3.11 1.87
CA VAL A 28 -9.09 4.02 1.65
C VAL A 28 -9.51 5.46 1.94
N ARG A 29 -10.64 5.89 1.39
CA ARG A 29 -11.20 7.24 1.62
C ARG A 29 -11.49 7.49 3.09
N GLU A 30 -12.16 6.56 3.77
CA GLU A 30 -12.45 6.65 5.21
C GLU A 30 -11.18 6.78 6.07
N VAL A 31 -10.13 6.02 5.74
CA VAL A 31 -8.84 6.08 6.45
C VAL A 31 -8.17 7.43 6.26
N VAL A 32 -8.12 7.95 5.03
CA VAL A 32 -7.52 9.27 4.74
C VAL A 32 -8.30 10.39 5.42
N GLU A 33 -9.63 10.36 5.36
CA GLU A 33 -10.49 11.35 6.02
C GLU A 33 -10.33 11.31 7.54
N GLY A 34 -10.26 10.12 8.14
CA GLY A 34 -10.01 9.95 9.57
C GLY A 34 -8.64 10.48 10.01
N PHE A 35 -7.60 10.26 9.20
CA PHE A 35 -6.29 10.87 9.41
C PHE A 35 -6.36 12.41 9.34
N ASN A 36 -6.96 12.95 8.28
CA ASN A 36 -7.11 14.40 8.09
C ASN A 36 -7.88 15.06 9.25
N HIS A 37 -8.95 14.42 9.72
CA HIS A 37 -9.73 14.91 10.84
C HIS A 37 -8.86 15.06 12.10
N ARG A 38 -8.01 14.06 12.39
CA ARG A 38 -7.08 14.13 13.53
C ARG A 38 -6.01 15.20 13.37
N VAL A 39 -5.45 15.37 12.17
CA VAL A 39 -4.53 16.49 11.87
C VAL A 39 -5.19 17.84 12.15
N VAL A 40 -6.42 18.04 11.66
CA VAL A 40 -7.15 19.30 11.86
C VAL A 40 -7.52 19.51 13.33
N ALA A 41 -7.97 18.47 14.03
CA ALA A 41 -8.29 18.54 15.46
C ALA A 41 -7.05 18.92 16.29
N ALA A 42 -5.92 18.28 16.03
CA ALA A 42 -4.67 18.54 16.74
C ALA A 42 -4.14 19.96 16.49
N ARG A 43 -4.29 20.51 15.29
CA ARG A 43 -3.97 21.93 14.99
C ARG A 43 -4.87 22.92 15.74
N ARG A 44 -6.15 22.56 15.94
CA ARG A 44 -7.13 23.40 16.65
C ARG A 44 -6.95 23.36 18.16
N GLN A 45 -6.48 22.24 18.70
CA GLN A 45 -6.07 22.12 20.08
C GLN A 45 -4.77 22.90 20.29
N LEU A 46 -4.89 24.21 20.55
CA LEU A 46 -3.81 25.14 20.90
C LEU A 46 -3.22 24.84 22.30
N GLN A 47 -2.90 23.58 22.60
CA GLN A 47 -2.51 23.09 23.93
C GLN A 47 -1.05 23.36 24.32
N GLY A 48 -0.48 24.49 23.90
CA GLY A 48 0.85 24.92 24.37
C GLY A 48 2.02 23.99 24.01
N GLY A 49 1.87 23.12 23.00
CA GLY A 49 2.91 22.22 22.51
C GLY A 49 3.52 22.67 21.16
N PRO A 50 4.56 21.96 20.67
CA PRO A 50 5.09 22.19 19.34
C PRO A 50 3.99 22.14 18.27
N PRO A 51 4.02 23.03 17.26
CA PRO A 51 2.93 23.13 16.29
C PRO A 51 2.78 21.84 15.48
N VAL A 52 1.53 21.45 15.21
CA VAL A 52 1.21 20.31 14.34
C VAL A 52 1.39 20.74 12.88
N VAL A 53 2.55 20.40 12.31
CA VAL A 53 2.92 20.73 10.92
C VAL A 53 2.57 19.63 9.91
N THR A 54 2.15 18.44 10.35
CA THR A 54 1.77 17.31 9.48
C THR A 54 0.69 17.75 8.50
N PRO A 55 0.85 17.56 7.17
CA PRO A 55 -0.12 17.96 6.17
C PRO A 55 -1.35 17.02 6.16
N THR A 56 -2.49 17.53 5.69
CA THR A 56 -3.62 16.69 5.28
C THR A 56 -3.35 16.12 3.89
N ARG A 57 -3.92 14.95 3.57
CA ARG A 57 -3.85 14.33 2.24
C ARG A 57 -5.16 14.45 1.50
N ASP A 58 -5.10 14.50 0.18
CA ASP A 58 -6.30 14.53 -0.67
C ASP A 58 -6.82 13.09 -0.88
N PRO A 59 -8.07 12.77 -0.46
CA PRO A 59 -8.60 11.42 -0.57
C PRO A 59 -8.65 10.88 -2.02
N ASP A 60 -8.93 11.73 -3.00
CA ASP A 60 -9.03 11.31 -4.40
C ASP A 60 -7.64 10.99 -4.97
N VAL A 61 -6.63 11.79 -4.61
CA VAL A 61 -5.23 11.54 -5.00
C VAL A 61 -4.72 10.22 -4.39
N GLU A 62 -5.01 9.98 -3.12
CA GLU A 62 -4.54 8.78 -2.42
C GLU A 62 -5.26 7.52 -2.91
N VAL A 63 -6.56 7.60 -3.22
CA VAL A 63 -7.30 6.51 -3.89
C VAL A 63 -6.66 6.15 -5.23
N ARG A 64 -6.33 7.13 -6.06
CA ARG A 64 -5.67 6.86 -7.35
C ARG A 64 -4.32 6.17 -7.16
N ARG A 65 -3.48 6.68 -6.25
CA ARG A 65 -2.17 6.08 -5.94
C ARG A 65 -2.29 4.66 -5.42
N TRP A 66 -3.27 4.40 -4.54
CA TRP A 66 -3.57 3.06 -4.04
C TRP A 66 -3.98 2.11 -5.16
N ALA A 67 -4.86 2.56 -6.07
CA ALA A 67 -5.30 1.76 -7.21
C ALA A 67 -4.12 1.43 -8.13
N GLU A 68 -3.27 2.41 -8.45
CA GLU A 68 -2.05 2.21 -9.25
C GLU A 68 -1.10 1.17 -8.61
N ARG A 69 -0.85 1.26 -7.30
CA ARG A 69 -0.02 0.29 -6.57
C ARG A 69 -0.66 -1.10 -6.55
N ARG A 70 -1.97 -1.19 -6.42
CA ARG A 70 -2.72 -2.46 -6.45
C ARG A 70 -2.61 -3.12 -7.83
N ASP A 71 -2.79 -2.36 -8.90
CA ASP A 71 -2.71 -2.86 -10.27
C ASP A 71 -1.29 -3.31 -10.62
N ALA A 72 -0.27 -2.54 -10.20
CA ALA A 72 1.14 -2.92 -10.36
C ALA A 72 1.44 -4.26 -9.67
N ARG A 73 0.94 -4.48 -8.44
CA ARG A 73 1.07 -5.76 -7.72
C ARG A 73 0.35 -6.90 -8.46
N ALA A 74 -0.85 -6.66 -8.97
CA ALA A 74 -1.60 -7.66 -9.72
C ALA A 74 -0.87 -8.09 -11.02
N LEU A 75 -0.33 -7.13 -11.76
CA LEU A 75 0.47 -7.38 -12.96
C LEU A 75 1.74 -8.18 -12.65
N ALA A 76 2.50 -7.78 -11.63
CA ALA A 76 3.70 -8.48 -11.19
C ALA A 76 3.41 -9.94 -10.80
N ASN A 77 2.32 -10.18 -10.07
CA ASN A 77 1.89 -11.53 -9.69
C ASN A 77 1.50 -12.37 -10.92
N ALA A 78 0.77 -11.78 -11.88
CA ALA A 78 0.40 -12.46 -13.12
C ALA A 78 1.63 -12.82 -13.98
N GLU A 79 2.67 -12.00 -13.97
CA GLU A 79 3.94 -12.31 -14.64
C GLU A 79 4.72 -13.41 -13.94
N ALA A 80 4.78 -13.41 -12.60
CA ALA A 80 5.42 -14.46 -11.83
C ALA A 80 4.79 -15.83 -12.13
N LEU A 81 3.46 -15.90 -12.08
CA LEU A 81 2.70 -17.12 -12.41
C LEU A 81 2.97 -17.61 -13.84
N ARG A 82 3.06 -16.69 -14.81
CA ARG A 82 3.40 -17.03 -16.21
C ARG A 82 4.81 -17.61 -16.32
N ARG A 83 5.81 -17.03 -15.64
CA ARG A 83 7.18 -17.54 -15.62
C ARG A 83 7.25 -18.93 -15.00
N ASP A 84 6.58 -19.15 -13.87
CA ASP A 84 6.58 -20.43 -13.17
C ASP A 84 5.94 -21.54 -14.01
N ALA A 85 4.83 -21.23 -14.70
CA ALA A 85 4.19 -22.15 -15.63
C ALA A 85 5.10 -22.52 -16.82
N ALA A 86 5.79 -21.54 -17.40
CA ALA A 86 6.74 -21.77 -18.49
C ALA A 86 7.94 -22.62 -18.05
N GLY A 87 8.50 -22.33 -16.86
CA GLY A 87 9.58 -23.11 -16.27
C GLY A 87 9.18 -24.57 -16.01
N THR A 88 7.97 -24.79 -15.49
CA THR A 88 7.40 -26.12 -15.24
C THR A 88 7.24 -26.93 -16.53
N ARG A 89 6.69 -26.31 -17.59
CA ARG A 89 6.55 -26.96 -18.92
C ARG A 89 7.91 -27.30 -19.53
N ALA A 90 8.85 -26.37 -19.54
CA ALA A 90 10.19 -26.62 -20.07
C ALA A 90 10.92 -27.74 -19.31
N GLY A 91 10.74 -27.81 -17.99
CA GLY A 91 11.29 -28.88 -17.16
C GLY A 91 10.68 -30.25 -17.46
N SER A 92 9.36 -30.33 -17.68
CA SER A 92 8.69 -31.58 -18.02
C SER A 92 9.07 -32.08 -19.42
N GLU A 93 9.22 -31.18 -20.39
CA GLU A 93 9.69 -31.50 -21.74
C GLU A 93 11.13 -32.02 -21.74
N ARG A 94 12.04 -31.40 -20.99
CA ARG A 94 13.42 -31.88 -20.86
C ARG A 94 13.48 -33.29 -20.28
N ARG A 95 12.74 -33.57 -19.19
CA ARG A 95 12.64 -34.92 -18.63
C ARG A 95 12.09 -35.93 -19.64
N ARG A 96 11.03 -35.54 -20.37
CA ARG A 96 10.49 -36.33 -21.49
C ARG A 96 11.44 -36.49 -22.67
N ARG A 97 12.46 -35.66 -22.88
CA ARG A 97 13.44 -35.91 -23.95
C ARG A 97 14.56 -36.85 -23.51
N LEU A 98 14.85 -36.88 -22.21
CA LEU A 98 15.91 -37.71 -21.62
C LEU A 98 15.49 -39.18 -21.49
N TRP A 99 14.24 -39.49 -21.15
CA TRP A 99 13.76 -40.89 -21.05
C TRP A 99 13.64 -41.62 -22.40
N TRP A 100 13.49 -40.90 -23.53
CA TRP A 100 13.36 -41.47 -24.88
C TRP A 100 14.74 -41.75 -25.53
N ARG A 101 15.83 -41.32 -24.88
CA ARG A 101 17.21 -41.50 -25.36
C ARG A 101 17.94 -42.67 -24.68
N ARG A 102 17.20 -43.52 -23.97
CA ARG A 102 17.68 -44.74 -23.30
C ARG A 102 17.02 -45.95 -23.91
#